data_AF-A0A7C1ZVN6-F1
#
_entry.id   AF-A0A7C1ZVN6-F1
#
_cell.length_a   1.000
_cell.length_b   1.000
_cell.length_c   1.000
_cell.angle_alpha   90.00
_cell.angle_beta   90.00
_cell.angle_gamma   90.00
#
_symmetry.space_group_name_H-M   'P 1'
#
loop_
_entity.id
_entity.type
_entity.pdbx_description
1 polymer ?
#
loop_
_entity_poly.entity_id
_entity_poly.type
_entity_poly.pdbx_seq_one_letter_code
_entity_poly.pdbx_strand_id
1 'polypeptide(L)'
;MSSWVSETSIEPWSLIAEQQSKQTIQGEFGATATFIGTMRDFSDRPDISRMLLEHYPAMTSRYLDKLEQSAREKWALLDCLIVHRVGEVTPGDAIVVIACWSAHRRAALDACNWLIEELKHQAPFWKKEFNAQGGEWVTGNTDGH
;
A
#
# COMPACT_ATOMS: atom_id res chain seq x y z
N MET A 1 -3.61 -15.03 2.66
CA MET A 1 -3.94 -13.71 3.24
C MET A 1 -3.65 -12.70 2.17
N SER A 2 -4.58 -11.81 1.89
CA SER A 2 -4.43 -10.83 0.81
C SER A 2 -4.11 -9.42 1.33
N SER A 3 -4.06 -9.23 2.65
CA SER A 3 -3.68 -8.01 3.35
C SER A 3 -2.62 -8.30 4.42
N TRP A 4 -1.46 -7.61 4.41
CA TRP A 4 -0.48 -7.71 5.51
C TRP A 4 0.56 -6.58 5.52
N VAL A 5 1.31 -6.50 6.62
CA VAL A 5 2.49 -5.64 6.77
C VAL A 5 3.77 -6.47 6.61
N SER A 6 4.72 -5.98 5.81
CA SER A 6 6.03 -6.60 5.59
C SER A 6 7.11 -5.86 6.38
N GLU A 7 7.93 -6.58 7.13
CA GLU A 7 9.12 -6.04 7.80
C GLU A 7 10.35 -5.98 6.87
N THR A 8 10.27 -6.62 5.70
CA THR A 8 11.33 -6.65 4.69
C THR A 8 10.91 -5.92 3.43
N SER A 9 11.89 -5.63 2.57
CA SER A 9 11.65 -5.12 1.22
C SER A 9 10.64 -6.00 0.46
N ILE A 10 9.79 -5.34 -0.30
CA ILE A 10 8.76 -5.96 -1.12
C ILE A 10 9.12 -5.83 -2.60
N GLU A 11 8.81 -6.85 -3.37
CA GLU A 11 8.92 -6.86 -4.84
C GLU A 11 7.51 -6.82 -5.43
N PRO A 12 6.94 -5.62 -5.71
CA PRO A 12 5.50 -5.46 -5.94
C PRO A 12 4.98 -6.32 -7.09
N TRP A 13 5.70 -6.36 -8.21
CA TRP A 13 5.30 -7.13 -9.38
C TRP A 13 5.30 -8.64 -9.12
N SER A 14 6.27 -9.13 -8.34
CA SER A 14 6.32 -10.53 -7.91
C SER A 14 5.16 -10.86 -6.99
N LEU A 15 4.83 -9.99 -6.03
CA LEU A 15 3.68 -10.17 -5.14
C LEU A 15 2.35 -10.19 -5.90
N ILE A 16 2.18 -9.30 -6.87
CA ILE A 16 0.99 -9.26 -7.74
C ILE A 16 0.88 -10.56 -8.55
N ALA A 17 1.98 -11.01 -9.17
CA ALA A 17 2.01 -12.24 -9.95
C ALA A 17 1.76 -13.49 -9.09
N GLU A 18 2.34 -13.54 -7.90
CA GLU A 18 2.14 -14.63 -6.94
C GLU A 18 0.70 -14.66 -6.42
N GLN A 19 0.13 -13.51 -6.06
CA GLN A 19 -1.25 -13.43 -5.64
C GLN A 19 -2.19 -13.88 -6.76
N GLN A 20 -1.95 -13.46 -8.00
CA GLN A 20 -2.75 -13.85 -9.16
C GLN A 20 -2.66 -15.36 -9.45
N SER A 21 -1.48 -15.98 -9.29
CA SER A 21 -1.28 -17.41 -9.59
C SER A 21 -1.88 -18.34 -8.53
N LYS A 22 -2.02 -17.87 -7.29
CA LYS A 22 -2.68 -18.61 -6.20
C LYS A 22 -4.20 -18.70 -6.37
N GLN A 23 -4.78 -17.87 -7.23
CA GLN A 23 -6.23 -17.78 -7.34
C GLN A 23 -6.80 -18.76 -8.34
N THR A 24 -7.98 -19.27 -8.01
CA THR A 24 -8.81 -20.09 -8.92
C THR A 24 -9.62 -19.26 -9.90
N ILE A 25 -9.53 -17.93 -9.88
CA ILE A 25 -10.33 -17.02 -10.73
C ILE A 25 -9.74 -16.82 -12.15
N GLN A 26 -8.89 -17.76 -12.60
CA GLN A 26 -8.25 -17.66 -13.90
C GLN A 26 -9.31 -17.62 -15.01
N GLY A 27 -9.32 -16.54 -15.81
CA GLY A 27 -10.32 -16.31 -16.85
C GLY A 27 -11.59 -15.60 -16.38
N GLU A 28 -11.74 -15.30 -15.08
CA GLU A 28 -12.90 -14.60 -14.53
C GLU A 28 -12.71 -13.07 -14.46
N PHE A 29 -11.47 -12.60 -14.30
CA PHE A 29 -11.18 -11.16 -14.26
C PHE A 29 -10.81 -10.63 -15.65
N GLY A 30 -11.43 -9.52 -16.04
CA GLY A 30 -11.12 -8.77 -17.27
C GLY A 30 -10.34 -7.48 -17.01
N ALA A 31 -10.08 -7.16 -15.75
CA ALA A 31 -9.32 -5.98 -15.37
C ALA A 31 -8.55 -6.18 -14.06
N THR A 32 -7.33 -5.64 -14.06
CA THR A 32 -6.49 -5.48 -12.89
C THR A 32 -6.07 -4.02 -12.80
N ALA A 33 -6.27 -3.39 -11.65
CA ALA A 33 -5.74 -2.07 -11.34
C ALA A 33 -4.75 -2.20 -10.19
N THR A 34 -3.59 -1.57 -10.31
CA THR A 34 -2.55 -1.65 -9.30
C THR A 34 -2.01 -0.27 -8.96
N PHE A 35 -1.56 -0.12 -7.72
CA PHE A 35 -0.82 1.04 -7.25
C PHE A 35 0.42 0.57 -6.51
N ILE A 36 1.55 1.20 -6.81
CA ILE A 36 2.82 0.96 -6.14
C ILE A 36 3.33 2.31 -5.65
N GLY A 37 3.36 2.48 -4.34
CA GLY A 37 3.94 3.68 -3.72
C GLY A 37 5.40 3.44 -3.40
N THR A 38 6.29 4.30 -3.90
CA THR A 38 7.73 4.27 -3.64
C THR A 38 8.19 5.53 -2.91
N MET A 39 9.29 5.43 -2.16
CA MET A 39 9.96 6.61 -1.63
C MET A 39 10.59 7.40 -2.79
N ARG A 40 10.23 8.68 -2.92
CA ARG A 40 10.79 9.56 -3.95
C ARG A 40 12.08 10.20 -3.45
N ASP A 41 13.04 10.37 -4.36
CA ASP A 41 14.29 11.10 -4.14
C ASP A 41 14.11 12.64 -4.19
N PHE A 42 12.97 13.08 -4.73
CA PHE A 42 12.54 14.47 -4.69
C PHE A 42 11.30 14.55 -3.79
N SER A 43 11.48 15.13 -2.62
CA SER A 43 10.37 15.55 -1.76
C SER A 43 10.42 17.08 -1.63
N ASP A 44 9.39 17.67 -1.03
CA ASP A 44 9.43 19.10 -0.64
C ASP A 44 10.58 19.40 0.36
N ARG A 45 11.28 18.36 0.83
CA ARG A 45 12.44 18.35 1.72
C ARG A 45 13.61 17.61 1.03
N PRO A 46 14.40 18.28 0.18
CA PRO A 46 15.46 17.66 -0.64
C PRO A 46 16.66 17.13 0.16
N ASP A 47 16.66 17.29 1.49
CA ASP A 47 17.73 16.88 2.41
C ASP A 47 17.49 15.51 3.07
N ILE A 48 16.37 14.84 2.79
CA ILE A 48 16.03 13.54 3.37
C ILE A 48 16.76 12.41 2.65
N SER A 49 17.54 11.63 3.40
CA SER A 49 18.31 10.48 2.87
C SER A 49 17.61 9.13 3.07
N ARG A 50 16.76 9.03 4.10
CA ARG A 50 16.01 7.81 4.44
C ARG A 50 14.83 8.11 5.34
N MET A 51 13.94 7.14 5.47
CA MET A 51 12.76 7.18 6.32
C MET A 51 12.66 5.90 7.15
N LEU A 52 12.20 6.00 8.39
CA LEU A 52 11.76 4.87 9.20
C LEU A 52 10.22 4.90 9.28
N LEU A 53 9.60 3.81 8.87
CA LEU A 53 8.16 3.58 9.01
C LEU A 53 7.89 2.64 10.16
N GLU A 54 7.13 3.11 11.14
CA GLU A 54 6.68 2.30 12.28
C GLU A 54 5.17 2.12 12.25
N HIS A 55 4.69 1.08 12.93
CA HIS A 55 3.27 0.78 13.02
C HIS A 55 2.94 0.05 14.32
N TYR A 56 1.66 -0.02 14.68
CA TYR A 56 1.19 -0.81 15.81
C TYR A 56 0.63 -2.13 15.25
N PRO A 57 1.30 -3.28 15.44
CA PRO A 57 1.03 -4.49 14.64
C PRO A 57 -0.42 -4.93 14.66
N ALA A 58 -1.00 -5.09 15.85
CA ALA A 58 -2.36 -5.57 16.01
C ALA A 58 -3.41 -4.64 15.37
N MET A 59 -3.25 -3.33 15.51
CA MET A 59 -4.21 -2.36 14.96
C MET A 59 -4.05 -2.22 13.45
N THR A 60 -2.83 -2.23 12.95
CA THR A 60 -2.54 -2.09 11.52
C THR A 60 -3.06 -3.28 10.74
N SER A 61 -2.78 -4.51 11.19
CA SER A 61 -3.30 -5.71 10.52
C SER A 61 -4.82 -5.71 10.47
N ARG A 62 -5.49 -5.42 11.60
CA ARG A 62 -6.96 -5.31 11.65
C ARG A 62 -7.51 -4.20 10.73
N TYR A 63 -6.77 -3.10 10.59
CA TYR A 63 -7.14 -2.02 9.71
C TYR A 63 -7.06 -2.44 8.23
N LEU A 64 -5.96 -3.09 7.82
CA LEU A 64 -5.81 -3.59 6.45
C LEU A 64 -6.87 -4.63 6.08
N ASP A 65 -7.18 -5.56 7.00
CA ASP A 65 -8.23 -6.56 6.79
C ASP A 65 -9.60 -5.90 6.62
N LYS A 66 -9.90 -4.88 7.44
CA LYS A 66 -11.14 -4.10 7.33
C LYS A 66 -11.22 -3.35 6.00
N LEU A 67 -10.11 -2.79 5.51
CA LEU A 67 -10.06 -2.12 4.21
C LEU A 67 -10.33 -3.09 3.06
N GLU A 68 -9.67 -4.26 3.07
CA GLU A 68 -9.91 -5.30 2.07
C GLU A 68 -11.39 -5.69 2.03
N GLN A 69 -11.97 -6.00 3.21
CA GLN A 69 -13.38 -6.34 3.33
C GLN A 69 -14.29 -5.22 2.81
N SER A 70 -14.03 -3.97 3.22
CA SER A 70 -14.84 -2.82 2.81
C SER A 70 -14.78 -2.58 1.30
N ALA A 71 -13.62 -2.80 0.67
CA ALA A 71 -13.49 -2.70 -0.77
C ALA A 71 -14.31 -3.78 -1.50
N ARG A 72 -14.28 -5.03 -1.01
CA ARG A 72 -15.09 -6.12 -1.58
C ARG A 72 -16.60 -5.93 -1.39
N GLU A 73 -17.01 -5.24 -0.32
CA GLU A 73 -18.42 -4.92 -0.08
C GLU A 73 -18.92 -3.79 -0.99
N LYS A 74 -18.06 -2.79 -1.28
CA LYS A 74 -18.41 -1.62 -2.09
C LYS A 74 -18.33 -1.88 -3.60
N TRP A 75 -17.42 -2.75 -4.04
CA TRP A 75 -17.17 -3.04 -5.45
C TRP A 75 -17.17 -4.54 -5.71
N ALA A 76 -17.61 -4.95 -6.90
CA ALA A 76 -17.57 -6.34 -7.35
C ALA A 76 -16.14 -6.78 -7.70
N LEU A 77 -15.28 -6.85 -6.67
CA LEU A 77 -13.92 -7.35 -6.74
C LEU A 77 -13.93 -8.88 -6.65
N LEU A 78 -13.16 -9.50 -7.54
CA LEU A 78 -12.86 -10.93 -7.47
C LEU A 78 -11.71 -11.17 -6.49
N ASP A 79 -10.71 -10.28 -6.50
CA ASP A 79 -9.64 -10.29 -5.51
C ASP A 79 -9.06 -8.90 -5.21
N CYS A 80 -8.36 -8.80 -4.08
CA CYS A 80 -7.73 -7.58 -3.60
C CYS A 80 -6.44 -7.92 -2.84
N LEU A 81 -5.32 -7.29 -3.18
CA LEU A 81 -4.04 -7.37 -2.49
C LEU A 81 -3.70 -6.02 -1.86
N ILE A 82 -3.29 -6.01 -0.59
CA ILE A 82 -2.78 -4.83 0.11
C ILE A 82 -1.55 -5.24 0.93
N VAL A 83 -0.37 -4.77 0.52
CA VAL A 83 0.87 -5.02 1.28
C VAL A 83 1.55 -3.70 1.56
N HIS A 84 1.87 -3.45 2.83
CA HIS A 84 2.59 -2.26 3.25
C HIS A 84 3.88 -2.64 3.96
N ARG A 85 5.00 -2.02 3.60
CA ARG A 85 6.31 -2.20 4.22
C ARG A 85 6.44 -1.28 5.44
N VAL A 86 7.12 -1.78 6.46
CA VAL A 86 7.62 -1.01 7.61
C VAL A 86 9.14 -1.18 7.73
N GLY A 87 9.75 -0.46 8.66
CA GLY A 87 11.20 -0.43 8.82
C GLY A 87 11.85 0.70 8.03
N GLU A 88 13.17 0.58 7.82
CA GLU A 88 13.93 1.59 7.09
C GLU A 88 13.64 1.50 5.59
N VAL A 89 13.50 2.66 4.96
CA VAL A 89 13.18 2.85 3.54
C VAL A 89 14.09 3.94 2.97
N THR A 90 14.66 3.69 1.81
CA THR A 90 15.49 4.65 1.05
C THR A 90 14.83 5.06 -0.27
N PRO A 91 15.24 6.16 -0.91
CA PRO A 91 14.72 6.55 -2.22
C PRO A 91 14.76 5.41 -3.25
N GLY A 92 13.65 5.23 -3.97
CA GLY A 92 13.42 4.12 -4.92
C GLY A 92 12.73 2.89 -4.32
N ASP A 93 12.79 2.71 -3.01
CA ASP A 93 12.19 1.54 -2.36
C ASP A 93 10.65 1.57 -2.46
N ALA A 94 10.07 0.40 -2.74
CA ALA A 94 8.64 0.18 -2.63
C ALA A 94 8.19 0.15 -1.15
N ILE A 95 7.16 0.94 -0.86
CA ILE A 95 6.54 1.08 0.46
C ILE A 95 5.21 0.34 0.48
N VAL A 96 4.40 0.46 -0.56
CA VAL A 96 3.05 -0.12 -0.58
C VAL A 96 2.73 -0.68 -1.96
N VAL A 97 2.05 -1.81 -1.99
CA VAL A 97 1.41 -2.36 -3.20
C VAL A 97 -0.06 -2.63 -2.93
N ILE A 98 -0.90 -2.16 -3.84
CA ILE A 98 -2.33 -2.44 -3.89
C ILE A 98 -2.61 -3.05 -5.26
N ALA A 99 -3.41 -4.12 -5.31
CA ALA A 99 -3.93 -4.65 -6.57
C ALA A 99 -5.38 -5.08 -6.41
N CYS A 100 -6.22 -4.72 -7.36
CA CYS A 100 -7.64 -5.08 -7.38
C CYS A 100 -7.95 -5.77 -8.70
N TRP A 101 -8.52 -6.97 -8.62
CA TRP A 101 -8.98 -7.75 -9.78
C TRP A 101 -10.50 -7.75 -9.84
N SER A 102 -11.05 -7.52 -11.02
CA SER A 102 -12.50 -7.52 -11.24
C SER A 102 -12.84 -7.92 -12.68
N ALA A 103 -14.11 -8.28 -12.93
CA ALA A 103 -14.58 -8.59 -14.28
C ALA A 103 -14.43 -7.39 -15.25
N HIS A 104 -14.59 -6.16 -14.75
CA HIS A 104 -14.59 -4.95 -15.58
C HIS A 104 -13.81 -3.80 -14.94
N ARG A 105 -13.10 -3.04 -15.77
CA ARG A 105 -12.16 -1.97 -15.36
C ARG A 105 -12.66 -1.01 -14.28
N ARG A 106 -13.96 -0.67 -14.28
CA ARG A 106 -14.54 0.34 -13.37
C ARG A 106 -14.35 -0.06 -11.91
N ALA A 107 -14.71 -1.31 -11.56
CA ALA A 107 -14.63 -1.78 -10.19
C ALA A 107 -13.17 -1.84 -9.70
N ALA A 108 -12.25 -2.36 -10.52
CA ALA A 108 -10.82 -2.40 -10.17
C ALA A 108 -10.23 -0.99 -9.98
N LEU A 109 -10.46 -0.06 -10.91
CA LEU A 109 -9.92 1.30 -10.83
C LEU A 109 -10.47 2.08 -9.64
N ASP A 110 -11.80 2.07 -9.46
CA ASP A 110 -12.47 2.83 -8.41
C ASP A 110 -12.08 2.29 -7.02
N ALA A 111 -12.00 0.96 -6.85
CA ALA A 111 -11.57 0.36 -5.59
C ALA A 111 -10.09 0.61 -5.29
N CYS A 112 -9.21 0.47 -6.28
CA CYS A 112 -7.78 0.74 -6.10
C CYS A 112 -7.57 2.20 -5.67
N ASN A 113 -8.22 3.15 -6.34
CA ASN A 113 -8.16 4.56 -5.97
C ASN A 113 -8.68 4.83 -4.55
N TRP A 114 -9.82 4.24 -4.19
CA TRP A 114 -10.35 4.39 -2.84
C TRP A 114 -9.41 3.83 -1.77
N LEU A 115 -8.81 2.65 -1.99
CA LEU A 115 -7.87 2.04 -1.06
C LEU A 115 -6.62 2.90 -0.83
N ILE A 116 -6.10 3.55 -1.89
CA ILE A 116 -4.98 4.51 -1.77
C ILE A 116 -5.35 5.62 -0.78
N GLU A 117 -6.52 6.23 -0.97
CA GLU A 117 -6.94 7.37 -0.16
C GLU A 117 -7.22 6.97 1.28
N GLU A 118 -7.86 5.83 1.54
CA GLU A 118 -8.04 5.34 2.91
C GLU A 118 -6.69 5.04 3.59
N LEU A 119 -5.74 4.41 2.88
CA LEU A 119 -4.42 4.14 3.42
C LEU A 119 -3.66 5.43 3.75
N LYS A 120 -3.73 6.45 2.88
CA LYS A 120 -3.07 7.74 3.16
C LYS A 120 -3.68 8.45 4.37
N HIS A 121 -5.01 8.47 4.48
CA HIS A 121 -5.67 9.30 5.49
C HIS A 121 -5.77 8.65 6.87
N GLN A 122 -6.04 7.34 6.92
CA GLN A 122 -6.49 6.68 8.15
C GLN A 122 -5.54 5.58 8.64
N ALA A 123 -4.49 5.24 7.89
CA ALA A 123 -3.62 4.13 8.28
C ALA A 123 -2.76 4.50 9.50
N PRO A 124 -2.63 3.58 10.48
CA PRO A 124 -1.87 3.82 11.71
C PRO A 124 -0.36 3.57 11.51
N PHE A 125 0.24 4.34 10.59
CA PHE A 125 1.68 4.35 10.35
C PHE A 125 2.28 5.66 10.86
N TRP A 126 3.49 5.58 11.42
CA TRP A 126 4.27 6.74 11.83
C TRP A 126 5.53 6.83 10.99
N LYS A 127 5.81 8.04 10.52
CA LYS A 127 6.94 8.34 9.65
C LYS A 127 7.98 9.16 10.40
N LYS A 128 9.22 8.68 10.42
CA LYS A 128 10.39 9.44 10.85
C LYS A 128 11.33 9.64 9.68
N GLU A 129 11.61 10.88 9.32
CA GLU A 129 12.48 11.24 8.20
C GLU A 129 13.86 11.62 8.72
N PHE A 130 14.92 11.22 8.00
CA PHE A 130 16.30 11.50 8.40
C PHE A 130 17.03 12.34 7.35
N ASN A 131 17.64 13.42 7.80
CA ASN A 131 18.53 14.27 7.02
C ASN A 131 19.96 14.27 7.63
N ALA A 132 20.84 15.13 7.13
CA ALA A 132 22.22 15.25 7.62
C ALA A 132 22.32 15.69 9.10
N GLN A 133 21.25 16.25 9.67
CA GLN A 133 21.23 16.84 11.01
C GLN A 133 20.60 15.91 12.05
N GLY A 134 19.87 14.88 11.63
CA GLY A 134 19.22 13.92 12.52
C GLY A 134 17.92 13.38 11.95
N GLY A 135 17.08 12.78 12.82
CA GLY A 135 15.79 12.22 12.44
C GLY A 135 14.62 12.92 13.15
N GLU A 136 13.63 13.36 12.37
CA GLU A 136 12.44 14.07 12.85
C GLU A 136 11.18 13.25 12.58
N TRP A 137 10.27 13.23 13.56
CA TRP A 137 8.95 12.61 13.38
C TRP A 137 8.03 13.55 12.61
N VAL A 138 7.40 13.04 11.57
CA VAL A 138 6.46 13.81 10.76
C VAL A 138 5.09 13.80 11.44
N THR A 139 4.60 14.98 11.79
CA THR A 139 3.30 15.16 12.44
C THR A 139 2.21 15.38 11.40
N GLY A 140 1.55 14.30 10.98
CA GLY A 140 0.36 14.34 10.14
C GLY A 140 0.47 13.47 8.89
N ASN A 141 -0.64 12.88 8.49
CA ASN A 141 -0.77 12.24 7.18
C ASN A 141 -0.87 13.35 6.13
N THR A 142 -0.11 13.23 5.04
CA THR A 142 -0.20 14.17 3.90
C THR A 142 -1.59 14.13 3.29
N ASP A 143 -2.21 15.30 3.10
CA ASP A 143 -3.47 15.43 2.37
C ASP A 143 -3.30 14.87 0.95
N GLY A 144 -4.23 14.00 0.53
CA GLY A 144 -4.31 13.56 -0.86
C GLY A 144 -4.67 14.74 -1.77
N HIS A 145 -4.02 14.83 -2.94
CA HIS A 145 -4.41 15.75 -4.00
C HIS A 145 -5.54 15.17 -4.85
#